data_AF-A0A9Q3INZ0-F1
#
_entry.id   AF-A0A9Q3INZ0-F1
#
_cell.length_a   1.000
_cell.length_b   1.000
_cell.length_c   1.000
_cell.angle_alpha   90.00
_cell.angle_beta   90.00
_cell.angle_gamma   90.00
#
_symmetry.space_group_name_H-M   'P 1'
#
loop_
_entity.id
_entity.type
_entity.pdbx_description
1 polymer ?
#
loop_
_entity_poly.entity_id
_entity_poly.type
_entity_poly.pdbx_seq_one_letter_code
_entity_poly.pdbx_strand_id
1 'polypeptide(L)'
;MDLPPLAFHALLEKQWDDEEEPEEIETVLKEVPPSYHQYLDVFSKVKAEKLPSNCACDHHIKLEGLLPPKKDGGLCLCVDYRKLNSVTRKNRYPVPPMNQLLTVFNGATIFSKIDLR
;
A
#
# COMPACT_ATOMS: atom_id res chain seq x y z
N MET A 1 -40.29 12.20 20.70
CA MET A 1 -40.11 10.73 20.72
C MET A 1 -38.66 10.49 20.35
N ASP A 2 -37.79 10.76 21.30
CA ASP A 2 -36.34 10.83 21.12
C ASP A 2 -35.74 9.42 21.20
N LEU A 3 -35.03 8.99 20.16
CA LEU A 3 -34.18 7.80 20.23
C LEU A 3 -32.80 8.19 20.81
N PRO A 4 -32.24 7.40 21.73
CA PRO A 4 -30.95 7.71 22.34
C PRO A 4 -29.79 7.40 21.36
N PRO A 5 -28.77 8.27 21.26
CA PRO A 5 -27.68 8.13 20.30
C PRO A 5 -26.50 7.34 20.88
N LEU A 6 -26.71 6.10 21.34
CA LEU A 6 -25.62 5.30 21.92
C LEU A 6 -25.61 3.80 21.55
N ALA A 7 -26.45 3.36 20.60
CA ALA A 7 -26.44 1.96 20.17
C ALA A 7 -25.35 1.62 19.14
N PHE A 8 -24.68 2.61 18.54
CA PHE A 8 -23.69 2.35 17.47
C PHE A 8 -22.28 2.02 18.01
N HIS A 9 -21.96 2.40 19.26
CA HIS A 9 -20.66 2.09 19.87
C HIS A 9 -20.58 0.68 20.47
N ALA A 10 -21.71 0.06 20.83
CA ALA A 10 -21.74 -1.24 21.52
C ALA A 10 -21.71 -2.47 20.58
N LEU A 11 -21.82 -2.27 19.25
CA LEU A 11 -21.77 -3.37 18.25
C LEU A 11 -20.37 -3.61 17.68
N LEU A 12 -19.37 -2.83 18.10
CA LEU A 12 -18.00 -2.84 17.59
C LEU A 12 -16.97 -3.34 18.61
N GLU A 13 -17.39 -4.08 19.64
CA GLU A 13 -16.49 -4.65 20.68
C GLU A 13 -16.41 -6.18 20.66
N LYS A 14 -17.04 -6.86 19.71
CA LYS A 14 -16.89 -8.31 19.56
C LYS A 14 -16.61 -8.66 18.11
N GLN A 15 -15.33 -8.75 17.76
CA GLN A 15 -14.77 -9.95 17.10
C GLN A 15 -13.28 -9.73 16.78
N TRP A 16 -12.40 -9.64 17.76
CA TRP A 16 -11.00 -10.04 17.59
C TRP A 16 -10.72 -11.07 18.68
N ASP A 17 -10.97 -12.33 18.36
CA ASP A 17 -10.51 -13.45 19.19
C ASP A 17 -9.00 -13.55 18.98
N ASP A 18 -8.26 -12.88 19.87
CA ASP A 18 -6.81 -12.94 20.01
C ASP A 18 -6.41 -14.22 20.75
N GLU A 19 -6.27 -15.34 20.03
CA GLU A 19 -5.37 -16.40 20.48
C GLU A 19 -4.02 -16.19 19.80
N GLU A 20 -3.15 -15.42 20.46
CA GLU A 20 -1.74 -15.29 20.07
C GLU A 20 -0.96 -16.50 20.61
N GLU A 21 -0.26 -17.20 19.70
CA GLU A 21 0.64 -18.30 20.06
C GLU A 21 1.79 -17.75 20.94
N PRO A 22 2.03 -18.33 22.13
CA PRO A 22 2.92 -17.76 23.15
C PRO A 22 4.39 -17.64 22.71
N GLU A 23 4.80 -18.41 21.71
CA GLU A 23 6.16 -18.42 21.19
C GLU A 23 6.51 -17.13 20.40
N GLU A 24 5.54 -16.51 19.71
CA GLU A 24 5.77 -15.29 18.93
C GLU A 24 5.91 -14.06 19.83
N ILE A 25 5.09 -13.96 20.88
CA ILE A 25 5.10 -12.83 21.83
C ILE A 25 6.49 -12.70 22.49
N GLU A 26 7.13 -13.81 22.84
CA GLU A 26 8.47 -13.80 23.47
C GLU A 26 9.55 -13.27 22.51
N THR A 27 9.47 -13.63 21.23
CA THR A 27 10.41 -13.14 20.21
C THR A 27 10.27 -11.63 20.00
N VAL A 28 9.04 -11.12 19.89
CA VAL A 28 8.75 -9.70 19.70
C VAL A 28 9.16 -8.88 20.93
N LEU A 29 8.94 -9.38 22.15
CA LEU A 29 9.35 -8.70 23.39
C LEU A 29 10.86 -8.48 23.51
N LYS A 30 11.68 -9.38 22.93
CA LYS A 30 13.14 -9.25 22.93
C LYS A 30 13.64 -8.22 21.92
N GLU A 31 12.92 -8.04 20.80
CA GLU A 31 13.31 -7.13 19.73
C GLU A 31 12.79 -5.71 19.94
N VAL A 32 11.60 -5.57 20.56
CA VAL A 32 10.92 -4.29 20.72
C VAL A 32 11.35 -3.59 22.03
N PRO A 33 11.80 -2.32 21.98
CA PRO A 33 12.18 -1.58 23.18
C PRO A 33 11.03 -1.44 24.19
N PRO A 34 11.30 -1.37 25.51
CA PRO A 34 10.27 -1.35 26.56
C PRO A 34 9.22 -0.25 26.44
N SER A 35 9.57 0.90 25.84
CA SER A 35 8.63 2.00 25.60
C SER A 35 7.49 1.66 24.65
N TYR A 36 7.61 0.58 23.87
CA TYR A 36 6.64 0.17 22.85
C TYR A 36 5.93 -1.15 23.19
N HIS A 37 6.15 -1.72 24.39
CA HIS A 37 5.49 -2.95 24.83
C HIS A 37 3.96 -2.81 24.97
N GLN A 38 3.43 -1.59 25.00
CA GLN A 38 1.98 -1.32 24.93
C GLN A 38 1.37 -1.52 23.53
N TYR A 39 2.20 -1.75 22.50
CA TYR A 39 1.79 -1.88 21.09
C TYR A 39 2.29 -3.18 20.44
N LEU A 40 2.46 -4.26 21.23
CA LEU A 40 3.01 -5.53 20.73
C LEU A 40 2.16 -6.14 19.61
N ASP A 41 0.85 -5.89 19.64
CA ASP A 41 -0.11 -6.26 18.60
C ASP A 41 0.24 -5.67 17.22
N VAL A 42 0.81 -4.45 17.19
CA VAL A 42 1.25 -3.77 15.95
C VAL A 42 2.48 -4.45 15.34
N PHE A 43 3.33 -5.07 16.16
CA PHE A 43 4.55 -5.74 15.71
C PHE A 43 4.35 -7.22 15.36
N SER A 44 3.14 -7.76 15.55
CA SER A 44 2.80 -9.11 15.11
C SER A 44 2.73 -9.18 13.58
N LYS A 45 3.62 -9.99 13.00
CA LYS A 45 3.67 -10.22 11.55
C LYS A 45 2.38 -10.87 11.03
N VAL A 46 1.83 -11.82 11.79
CA VAL A 46 0.59 -12.55 11.43
C VAL A 46 -0.60 -11.59 11.41
N LYS A 47 -0.70 -10.67 12.38
CA LYS A 47 -1.74 -9.64 12.39
C LYS A 47 -1.58 -8.65 11.24
N ALA A 48 -0.35 -8.23 10.92
CA ALA A 48 -0.09 -7.29 9.83
C ALA A 48 -0.42 -7.85 8.43
N GLU A 49 -0.26 -9.16 8.23
CA GLU A 49 -0.56 -9.82 6.95
C GLU A 49 -2.05 -10.14 6.76
N LYS A 50 -2.83 -10.17 7.84
CA LYS A 50 -4.27 -10.49 7.79
C LYS A 50 -5.08 -9.25 7.44
N LEU A 51 -5.73 -9.26 6.28
CA LEU A 51 -6.67 -8.19 5.90
C LEU A 51 -7.89 -8.21 6.82
N PRO A 52 -8.45 -7.04 7.17
CA PRO A 52 -9.71 -6.97 7.89
C PRO A 52 -10.81 -7.63 7.06
N SER A 53 -11.82 -8.16 7.76
CA SER A 53 -13.00 -8.72 7.10
C SER A 53 -13.70 -7.64 6.27
N ASN A 54 -14.26 -8.06 5.14
CA ASN A 54 -14.94 -7.15 4.22
C ASN A 54 -16.09 -6.43 4.92
N CYS A 55 -16.14 -5.11 4.81
CA CYS A 55 -17.17 -4.28 5.43
C CYS A 55 -18.24 -3.88 4.39
N ALA A 56 -19.44 -3.53 4.86
CA ALA A 56 -20.54 -3.06 4.00
C ALA A 56 -20.21 -1.77 3.20
N CYS A 57 -19.16 -1.04 3.58
CA CYS A 57 -18.67 0.14 2.87
C CYS A 57 -17.45 -0.14 1.95
N ASP A 58 -17.09 -1.41 1.73
CA ASP A 58 -15.99 -1.75 0.84
C ASP A 58 -16.40 -1.47 -0.61
N HIS A 59 -15.61 -0.62 -1.27
CA HIS A 59 -15.87 -0.26 -2.65
C HIS A 59 -15.31 -1.37 -3.55
N HIS A 60 -16.19 -2.14 -4.19
CA HIS A 60 -15.74 -3.14 -5.16
C HIS A 60 -15.12 -2.42 -6.37
N ILE A 61 -13.81 -2.60 -6.56
CA ILE A 61 -13.15 -2.28 -7.83
C ILE A 61 -13.49 -3.40 -8.81
N LYS A 62 -14.53 -3.19 -9.63
CA LYS A 62 -14.86 -4.14 -10.69
C LYS A 62 -13.74 -4.10 -11.72
N LEU A 63 -12.97 -5.18 -11.81
CA LEU A 63 -11.94 -5.34 -12.82
C LEU A 63 -12.61 -5.57 -14.19
N GLU A 64 -12.93 -4.49 -14.90
CA GLU A 64 -13.39 -4.57 -16.29
C GLU A 64 -12.20 -4.36 -17.24
N GLY A 65 -11.82 -5.40 -17.98
CA GLY A 65 -10.84 -5.32 -19.07
C GLY A 65 -9.55 -6.12 -18.82
N LEU A 66 -9.03 -6.67 -19.92
CA LEU A 66 -7.82 -7.50 -20.01
C LEU A 66 -6.68 -6.92 -19.18
N LEU A 67 -6.31 -7.60 -18.09
CA LEU A 67 -5.03 -7.40 -17.44
C LEU A 67 -3.97 -7.77 -18.48
N PRO A 68 -3.16 -6.82 -19.00
CA PRO A 68 -2.16 -7.16 -19.98
C PRO A 68 -1.21 -8.19 -19.36
N PRO A 69 -1.02 -9.35 -20.00
CA PRO A 69 -0.07 -10.32 -19.52
C PRO A 69 1.32 -9.70 -19.58
N LYS A 70 2.04 -9.75 -18.45
CA LYS A 70 3.49 -9.54 -18.46
C LYS A 70 4.13 -10.63 -19.32
N LYS A 71 5.33 -10.34 -19.83
CA LYS A 71 6.14 -11.34 -20.56
C LYS A 71 6.38 -12.60 -19.73
N ASP A 72 6.42 -12.47 -18.41
CA ASP A 72 6.63 -13.55 -17.46
C ASP A 72 5.32 -14.29 -17.08
N GLY A 73 4.20 -14.01 -17.76
CA GLY A 73 2.89 -14.66 -17.53
C GLY A 73 2.08 -14.09 -16.36
N GLY A 74 2.64 -13.18 -15.56
CA GLY A 74 1.93 -12.48 -14.50
C GLY A 74 0.91 -11.46 -15.02
N LEU A 75 -0.10 -11.14 -14.22
CA LEU A 75 -1.11 -10.13 -14.55
C LEU A 75 -0.64 -8.74 -14.09
N CYS A 76 -0.92 -7.70 -14.88
CA CYS A 76 -0.68 -6.31 -14.49
C CYS A 76 -2.02 -5.57 -14.32
N LEU A 77 -2.31 -5.11 -13.11
CA LEU A 77 -3.45 -4.22 -12.88
C LEU A 77 -3.15 -2.85 -13.49
N CYS A 78 -3.80 -2.54 -14.61
CA CYS A 78 -3.71 -1.23 -15.25
C CYS A 78 -4.98 -0.43 -14.95
N VAL A 79 -4.88 0.60 -14.13
CA VAL A 79 -6.00 1.50 -13.83
C VAL A 79 -6.14 2.54 -14.96
N ASP A 80 -7.32 2.63 -15.57
CA ASP A 80 -7.59 3.63 -16.62
C ASP A 80 -7.82 5.03 -16.03
N TYR A 81 -6.76 5.82 -15.96
CA TYR A 81 -6.80 7.21 -15.51
C TYR A 81 -7.20 8.22 -16.60
N ARG A 82 -7.65 7.83 -17.80
CA ARG A 82 -7.90 8.79 -18.90
C ARG A 82 -8.92 9.86 -18.54
N LYS A 83 -10.03 9.48 -17.89
CA LYS A 83 -11.04 10.43 -17.39
C LYS A 83 -10.45 11.34 -16.32
N LEU A 84 -9.72 10.79 -15.35
CA LEU A 84 -9.07 11.57 -14.30
C LEU A 84 -8.05 12.56 -14.89
N ASN A 85 -7.16 12.10 -15.75
CA ASN A 85 -6.14 12.91 -16.40
C ASN A 85 -6.70 14.05 -17.27
N SER A 86 -7.98 13.98 -17.69
CA SER A 86 -8.65 15.08 -18.40
C SER A 86 -9.13 16.21 -17.48
N VAL A 87 -9.45 15.90 -16.22
CA VAL A 87 -9.90 16.90 -15.23
C VAL A 87 -8.74 17.47 -14.42
N THR A 88 -7.64 16.73 -14.28
CA THR A 88 -6.46 17.16 -13.50
C THR A 88 -5.62 18.19 -14.26
N ARG A 89 -5.16 19.24 -13.58
CA ARG A 89 -4.19 20.21 -14.11
C ARG A 89 -2.83 19.52 -14.30
N LYS A 90 -2.33 19.50 -15.54
CA LYS A 90 -1.02 18.90 -15.87
C LYS A 90 0.12 19.75 -15.29
N ASN A 91 0.86 19.22 -14.32
CA ASN A 91 2.12 19.79 -13.85
C ASN A 91 3.25 19.35 -14.78
N ARG A 92 3.50 20.11 -15.85
CA ARG A 92 4.50 19.74 -16.87
C ARG A 92 5.87 20.30 -16.47
N TYR A 93 6.80 19.41 -16.18
CA TYR A 93 8.22 19.74 -16.18
C TYR A 93 8.82 19.43 -17.56
N PRO A 94 9.69 20.29 -18.10
CA PRO A 94 10.33 20.03 -19.38
C PRO A 94 11.24 18.82 -19.25
N VAL A 95 10.91 17.73 -19.96
CA VAL A 95 11.82 16.59 -20.11
C VAL A 95 12.77 16.92 -21.26
N PRO A 96 14.08 17.02 -21.01
CA PRO A 96 15.04 17.37 -22.06
C PRO A 96 15.09 16.26 -23.13
N PRO A 97 15.27 16.63 -24.41
CA PRO A 97 15.44 15.66 -25.48
C PRO A 97 16.74 14.85 -25.28
N MET A 98 16.72 13.60 -25.73
CA MET A 98 17.83 12.66 -25.52
C MET A 98 19.18 13.20 -26.05
N ASN A 99 19.19 13.86 -27.22
CA ASN A 99 20.43 14.42 -27.80
C ASN A 99 21.08 15.49 -26.93
N GLN A 100 20.29 16.30 -26.22
CA GLN A 100 20.84 17.31 -25.29
C GLN A 100 21.47 16.63 -24.08
N LEU A 101 20.85 15.58 -23.54
CA LEU A 101 21.43 14.80 -22.45
C LEU A 101 22.76 14.15 -22.86
N LEU A 102 22.80 13.52 -24.05
CA LEU A 102 24.01 12.84 -24.56
C LEU A 102 25.18 13.79 -24.83
N THR A 103 24.89 15.04 -25.21
CA THR A 103 25.92 16.06 -25.42
C THR A 103 26.67 16.37 -24.12
N VAL A 104 25.97 16.39 -22.98
CA VAL A 104 26.58 16.62 -21.66
C VAL A 104 27.51 15.47 -21.26
N PHE A 105 27.23 14.27 -21.74
CA PHE A 105 28.01 13.08 -21.47
C PHE A 105 29.22 12.91 -22.41
N ASN A 106 29.41 13.82 -23.37
CA ASN A 106 30.50 13.71 -24.35
C ASN A 106 31.87 13.78 -23.65
N GLY A 107 32.74 12.79 -23.94
CA GLY A 107 34.07 12.70 -23.35
C GLY A 107 34.15 11.92 -22.03
N ALA A 108 33.04 11.43 -21.50
CA ALA A 108 33.05 10.49 -20.37
C ALA A 108 33.35 9.06 -20.84
N THR A 109 34.24 8.36 -20.13
CA THR A 109 34.67 6.99 -20.46
C THR A 109 33.94 5.93 -19.62
N ILE A 110 33.42 6.32 -18.45
CA ILE A 110 32.77 5.42 -17.50
C ILE A 110 31.39 5.99 -17.16
N PHE A 111 30.37 5.13 -17.17
CA PHE A 111 28.99 5.49 -16.88
C PHE A 111 28.40 4.55 -15.82
N SER A 112 27.53 5.08 -14.95
CA SER A 112 26.71 4.31 -14.04
C SER A 112 25.24 4.76 -14.15
N LYS A 113 24.31 3.82 -13.96
CA LYS A 113 22.87 4.09 -14.02
C LYS A 113 22.26 3.73 -12.67
N ILE A 114 21.46 4.64 -12.13
CA ILE A 114 20.64 4.42 -10.95
C ILE A 114 19.18 4.41 -11.40
N ASP A 115 18.43 3.38 -10.99
CA ASP A 115 17.01 3.22 -11.29
C ASP A 115 16.25 3.32 -9.95
N LEU A 116 15.33 4.27 -9.84
CA LEU A 116 14.50 4.44 -8.66
C LEU A 116 13.24 3.58 -8.83
N ARG A 117 12.88 2.84 -7.78
CA ARG A 117 11.63 2.06 -7.70
C ARG A 117 10.49 2.88 -7.14
#